data_AF-A0A8J8CAK0-F1
#
_entry.id   AF-A0A8J8CAK0-F1
#
_cell.length_a   1.000
_cell.length_b   1.000
_cell.length_c   1.000
_cell.angle_alpha   90.00
_cell.angle_beta   90.00
_cell.angle_gamma   90.00
#
_symmetry.space_group_name_H-M   'P 1'
#
loop_
_entity.id
_entity.type
_entity.pdbx_description
1 polymer ?
#
loop_
_entity_poly.entity_id
_entity_poly.type
_entity_poly.pdbx_seq_one_letter_code
_entity_poly.pdbx_strand_id
1 'polypeptide(L)'
;MSMYKYVKEAWKTPKKTYVKELLWSRMQEWRKEPAVVRIEKPTRIDKARKLGYKAKQGIIVVRVKVRRGGQRKPRPTGSKKPATLGVKKITMAKSIQRIAEERASKKYPNMEVLNSYWVGEDGKGKWYEVILVDPNHPSIKKDPKYNWLCSGTHKGRAFRGLTSAGKKGRGLRNKGKGAEKVRPSIRANKKLGK
;
A
#
# COMPACT_ATOMS: atom_id res chain seq x y z
N MET A 1 -18.63 22.53 9.48
CA MET A 1 -18.40 21.26 8.72
C MET A 1 -17.02 21.36 8.05
N SER A 2 -16.06 20.48 8.33
CA SER A 2 -14.68 20.66 7.84
C SER A 2 -14.54 20.26 6.35
N MET A 3 -13.74 21.01 5.57
CA MET A 3 -13.38 20.72 4.17
C MET A 3 -13.05 19.23 3.92
N TYR A 4 -12.32 18.60 4.86
CA TYR A 4 -11.93 17.19 4.74
C TYR A 4 -13.13 16.23 4.69
N LYS A 5 -14.26 16.59 5.31
CA LYS A 5 -15.48 15.78 5.31
C LYS A 5 -16.08 15.71 3.91
N TYR A 6 -16.19 16.84 3.20
CA TYR A 6 -16.72 16.91 1.85
C TYR A 6 -15.86 16.12 0.86
N VAL A 7 -14.53 16.27 0.93
CA VAL A 7 -13.61 15.48 0.09
C VAL A 7 -13.79 13.98 0.37
N LYS A 8 -13.85 13.58 1.65
CA LYS A 8 -14.08 12.19 2.02
C LYS A 8 -15.40 11.65 1.46
N GLU A 9 -16.47 12.44 1.51
CA GLU A 9 -17.79 12.07 0.99
C GLU A 9 -17.79 11.92 -0.53
N ALA A 10 -17.17 12.86 -1.26
CA ALA A 10 -17.01 12.76 -2.71
C ALA A 10 -16.29 11.47 -3.13
N TRP A 11 -15.25 11.08 -2.38
CA TRP A 11 -14.47 9.86 -2.63
C TRP A 11 -15.12 8.55 -2.13
N LYS A 12 -16.24 8.59 -1.39
CA LYS A 12 -16.97 7.36 -1.02
C LYS A 12 -17.58 6.69 -2.24
N THR A 13 -18.21 7.48 -3.11
CA THR A 13 -18.84 7.02 -4.35
C THR A 13 -18.36 7.87 -5.52
N PRO A 14 -17.14 7.63 -6.04
CA PRO A 14 -16.56 8.43 -7.12
C PRO A 14 -17.44 8.49 -8.37
N LYS A 15 -18.19 7.41 -8.68
CA LYS A 15 -19.08 7.33 -9.85
C LYS A 15 -20.27 8.30 -9.83
N LYS A 16 -20.72 8.73 -8.64
CA LYS A 16 -21.91 9.58 -8.46
C LYS A 16 -21.55 11.06 -8.25
N THR A 17 -20.27 11.40 -8.29
CA THR A 17 -19.77 12.75 -7.96
C THR A 17 -18.82 13.23 -9.04
N TYR A 18 -18.44 14.51 -8.98
CA TYR A 18 -17.48 15.14 -9.89
C TYR A 18 -16.11 14.41 -9.95
N VAL A 19 -15.81 13.58 -8.94
CA VAL A 19 -14.60 12.75 -8.89
C VAL A 19 -14.53 11.77 -10.08
N LYS A 20 -15.67 11.37 -10.67
CA LYS A 20 -15.71 10.51 -11.86
C LYS A 20 -14.97 11.14 -13.04
N GLU A 21 -15.32 12.38 -13.38
CA GLU A 21 -14.75 13.12 -14.51
C GLU A 21 -13.30 13.48 -14.25
N LEU A 22 -13.00 13.90 -13.03
CA LEU A 22 -11.64 14.20 -12.59
C LEU A 22 -10.72 12.96 -12.65
N LEU A 23 -11.21 11.78 -12.23
CA LEU A 23 -10.49 10.53 -12.39
C LEU A 23 -10.36 10.14 -13.86
N TRP A 24 -11.38 10.36 -14.68
CA TRP A 24 -11.33 10.05 -16.10
C TRP A 24 -10.18 10.81 -16.81
N SER A 25 -10.10 12.12 -16.58
CA SER A 25 -9.01 12.96 -17.10
C SER A 25 -7.64 12.50 -16.58
N ARG A 26 -7.50 12.39 -15.25
CA ARG A 26 -6.22 11.98 -14.60
C ARG A 26 -5.74 10.60 -15.03
N MET A 27 -6.64 9.64 -15.26
CA MET A 27 -6.27 8.30 -15.72
C MET A 27 -5.58 8.33 -17.10
N GLN A 28 -5.87 9.31 -17.96
CA GLN A 28 -5.20 9.44 -19.25
C GLN A 28 -3.73 9.79 -19.05
N GLU A 29 -3.44 10.73 -18.15
CA GLU A 29 -2.08 11.12 -17.77
C GLU A 29 -1.36 9.99 -17.04
N TRP A 30 -1.98 9.41 -16.00
CA TRP A 30 -1.35 8.39 -15.14
C TRP A 30 -1.06 7.07 -15.86
N ARG A 31 -1.67 6.84 -17.04
CA ARG A 31 -1.34 5.70 -17.89
C ARG A 31 -0.01 5.87 -18.60
N LYS A 32 0.33 7.11 -18.99
CA LYS A 32 1.57 7.51 -19.65
C LYS A 32 2.72 7.67 -18.66
N GLU A 33 2.41 8.02 -17.40
CA GLU A 33 3.38 8.11 -16.31
C GLU A 33 4.15 6.78 -16.05
N PRO A 34 5.40 6.88 -15.56
CA PRO A 34 6.15 5.73 -15.04
C PRO A 34 5.42 4.97 -13.92
N ALA A 35 5.89 3.76 -13.62
CA ALA A 35 5.25 2.92 -12.61
C ALA A 35 5.32 3.49 -11.18
N VAL A 36 6.31 4.32 -10.87
CA VAL A 36 6.53 4.96 -9.58
C VAL A 36 6.87 6.42 -9.85
N VAL A 37 6.01 7.34 -9.41
CA VAL A 37 6.15 8.79 -9.64
C VAL A 37 6.01 9.52 -8.31
N ARG A 38 6.96 10.40 -7.99
CA ARG A 38 6.83 11.31 -6.85
C ARG A 38 5.83 12.40 -7.19
N ILE A 39 4.92 12.69 -6.27
CA ILE A 39 3.97 13.79 -6.40
C ILE A 39 4.23 14.81 -5.29
N GLU A 40 4.02 16.08 -5.60
CA GLU A 40 4.24 17.16 -4.64
C GLU A 40 3.15 17.20 -3.57
N LYS A 41 1.89 17.06 -4.00
CA LYS A 41 0.71 17.14 -3.12
C LYS A 41 -0.11 15.84 -3.24
N PRO A 42 -0.66 15.32 -2.13
CA PRO A 42 -1.51 14.15 -2.17
C PRO A 42 -2.81 14.43 -2.92
N THR A 43 -3.25 13.49 -3.75
CA THR A 43 -4.54 13.59 -4.46
C THR A 43 -5.71 13.64 -3.48
N ARG A 44 -5.58 12.93 -2.35
CA ARG A 44 -6.60 12.83 -1.30
C ARG A 44 -6.06 13.31 0.03
N ILE A 45 -6.12 14.62 0.25
CA ILE A 45 -5.60 15.23 1.48
C ILE A 45 -6.33 14.74 2.74
N ASP A 46 -7.64 14.46 2.65
CA ASP A 46 -8.46 13.88 3.72
C ASP A 46 -7.88 12.55 4.21
N LYS A 47 -7.57 11.67 3.26
CA LYS A 47 -7.11 10.31 3.53
C LYS A 47 -5.65 10.31 3.93
N ALA A 48 -4.82 11.13 3.28
CA ALA A 48 -3.42 11.27 3.60
C ALA A 48 -3.24 11.74 5.04
N ARG A 49 -3.91 12.83 5.46
CA ARG A 49 -3.82 13.34 6.84
C ARG A 49 -4.30 12.33 7.87
N LYS A 50 -5.40 11.62 7.60
CA LYS A 50 -5.88 10.53 8.47
C LYS A 50 -4.85 9.41 8.65
N LEU A 51 -4.02 9.15 7.65
CA LEU A 51 -2.97 8.13 7.69
C LEU A 51 -1.63 8.66 8.20
N GLY A 52 -1.57 9.92 8.61
CA GLY A 52 -0.40 10.54 9.22
C GLY A 52 0.42 11.41 8.27
N TYR A 53 -0.09 11.84 7.11
CA TYR A 53 0.61 12.85 6.30
C TYR A 53 0.60 14.23 6.96
N LYS A 54 1.73 14.92 6.94
CA LYS A 54 1.87 16.35 7.17
C LYS A 54 2.69 16.96 6.04
N ALA A 55 2.39 18.21 5.68
CA ALA A 55 3.22 18.99 4.78
C ALA A 55 4.44 19.50 5.56
N LYS A 56 5.51 18.72 5.55
CA LYS A 56 6.77 19.01 6.25
C LYS A 56 7.92 18.38 5.47
N GLN A 57 9.10 18.98 5.54
CA GLN A 57 10.33 18.38 5.01
C GLN A 57 10.55 16.97 5.59
N GLY A 58 11.05 16.05 4.78
CA GLY A 58 11.23 14.64 5.15
C GLY A 58 9.98 13.77 4.99
N ILE A 59 8.85 14.30 4.50
CA ILE A 59 7.68 13.50 4.11
C ILE A 59 7.43 13.68 2.62
N ILE A 60 7.30 12.57 1.89
CA ILE A 60 6.93 12.58 0.47
C ILE A 60 5.73 11.67 0.22
N VAL A 61 5.02 11.95 -0.88
CA VAL A 61 3.97 11.09 -1.40
C VAL A 61 4.40 10.59 -2.78
N VAL A 62 4.22 9.30 -3.00
CA VAL A 62 4.61 8.62 -4.24
C VAL A 62 3.41 7.86 -4.78
N ARG A 63 3.06 8.13 -6.03
CA ARG A 63 2.04 7.38 -6.76
C ARG A 63 2.68 6.14 -7.38
N VAL A 64 2.06 4.98 -7.14
CA VAL A 64 2.53 3.69 -7.64
C VAL A 64 1.44 2.99 -8.42
N LYS A 65 1.77 2.62 -9.66
CA LYS A 65 0.95 1.80 -10.56
C LYS A 65 1.28 0.33 -10.35
N VAL A 66 0.27 -0.48 -10.10
CA VAL A 66 0.39 -1.95 -9.96
C VAL A 66 -0.66 -2.62 -10.84
N ARG A 67 -0.26 -3.69 -11.55
CA ARG A 67 -1.16 -4.45 -12.41
C ARG A 67 -2.33 -5.04 -11.62
N ARG A 68 -3.52 -5.07 -12.24
CA ARG A 68 -4.67 -5.85 -11.76
C ARG A 68 -4.51 -7.34 -12.01
N GLY A 69 -5.29 -8.13 -11.26
CA GLY A 69 -5.38 -9.58 -11.41
C GLY A 69 -4.53 -10.36 -10.41
N GLY A 70 -4.48 -11.68 -10.64
CA GLY A 70 -3.76 -12.65 -9.81
C GLY A 70 -2.27 -12.78 -10.13
N GLN A 71 -1.67 -13.86 -9.63
CA GLN A 71 -0.25 -14.15 -9.83
C GLN A 71 0.01 -14.58 -11.26
N ARG A 72 1.07 -14.04 -11.89
CA ARG A 72 1.63 -14.61 -13.12
C ARG A 72 2.58 -15.76 -12.74
N LYS A 73 2.02 -16.92 -12.39
CA LYS A 73 2.81 -18.11 -12.01
C LYS A 73 3.41 -18.73 -13.28
N PRO A 74 4.72 -19.01 -13.33
CA PRO A 74 5.31 -19.76 -14.45
C PRO A 74 4.79 -21.21 -14.44
N ARG A 75 4.59 -21.79 -15.63
CA ARG A 75 4.21 -23.20 -15.77
C ARG A 75 5.40 -24.07 -15.37
N PRO A 76 5.24 -25.05 -14.46
CA PRO A 76 6.30 -26.01 -14.18
C PRO A 76 6.66 -26.79 -15.45
N THR A 77 7.95 -26.98 -15.70
CA THR A 77 8.47 -27.71 -16.88
C THR A 77 8.62 -29.22 -16.63
N GLY A 78 8.97 -29.63 -15.41
CA GLY A 78 9.09 -31.05 -15.05
C GLY A 78 7.79 -31.72 -14.61
N SER A 79 7.85 -33.05 -14.45
CA SER A 79 6.74 -33.87 -13.96
C SER A 79 6.28 -33.42 -12.57
N LYS A 80 4.98 -33.21 -12.43
CA LYS A 80 4.34 -32.72 -11.20
C LYS A 80 3.02 -33.42 -10.97
N LYS A 81 2.64 -33.56 -9.69
CA LYS A 81 1.31 -34.03 -9.31
C LYS A 81 0.23 -33.10 -9.89
N PRO A 82 -0.92 -33.63 -10.35
CA PRO A 82 -1.99 -32.83 -10.97
C PRO A 82 -2.38 -31.57 -10.18
N ALA A 83 -2.47 -31.68 -8.85
CA ALA A 83 -2.81 -30.56 -7.96
C ALA A 83 -1.84 -29.36 -8.04
N THR A 84 -0.56 -29.60 -8.34
CA THR A 84 0.48 -28.54 -8.37
C THR A 84 0.68 -27.91 -9.74
N LEU A 85 0.09 -28.49 -10.79
CA LEU A 85 0.15 -28.01 -12.17
C LEU A 85 -0.71 -26.76 -12.42
N GLY A 86 -1.61 -26.38 -11.49
CA GLY A 86 -2.45 -25.19 -11.63
C GLY A 86 -1.64 -23.90 -11.89
N VAL A 87 -2.14 -23.05 -12.79
CA VAL A 87 -1.53 -21.76 -13.16
C VAL A 87 -2.55 -20.61 -13.12
N LYS A 88 -3.57 -20.63 -13.99
CA LYS A 88 -4.43 -19.47 -14.29
C LYS A 88 -5.21 -18.91 -13.08
N LYS A 89 -5.71 -19.78 -12.20
CA LYS A 89 -6.58 -19.40 -11.05
C LYS A 89 -5.79 -19.06 -9.77
N ILE A 90 -4.47 -19.10 -9.79
CA ILE A 90 -3.65 -18.84 -8.59
C ILE A 90 -3.52 -17.34 -8.34
N THR A 91 -3.82 -16.93 -7.10
CA THR A 91 -3.75 -15.54 -6.66
C THR A 91 -2.56 -15.29 -5.73
N MET A 92 -2.08 -14.05 -5.71
CA MET A 92 -0.99 -13.66 -4.81
C MET A 92 -1.45 -13.66 -3.35
N ALA A 93 -0.58 -14.11 -2.44
CA ALA A 93 -0.85 -13.98 -1.00
C ALA A 93 -0.76 -12.52 -0.51
N LYS A 94 0.07 -11.68 -1.15
CA LYS A 94 0.17 -10.26 -0.85
C LYS A 94 -0.92 -9.47 -1.58
N SER A 95 -1.52 -8.49 -0.91
CA SER A 95 -2.44 -7.56 -1.55
C SER A 95 -1.72 -6.65 -2.54
N ILE A 96 -2.43 -6.19 -3.57
CA ILE A 96 -1.90 -5.23 -4.57
C ILE A 96 -1.40 -3.96 -3.89
N GLN A 97 -2.09 -3.49 -2.84
CA GLN A 97 -1.67 -2.35 -2.03
C GLN A 97 -0.31 -2.58 -1.35
N ARG A 98 -0.09 -3.77 -0.76
CA ARG A 98 1.22 -4.09 -0.16
C ARG A 98 2.33 -4.17 -1.23
N ILE A 99 2.01 -4.68 -2.42
CA ILE A 99 2.96 -4.68 -3.54
C ILE A 99 3.33 -3.23 -3.93
N ALA A 100 2.38 -2.30 -3.90
CA ALA A 100 2.65 -0.88 -4.14
C ALA A 100 3.59 -0.28 -3.09
N GLU A 101 3.36 -0.57 -1.81
CA GLU A 101 4.25 -0.14 -0.71
C GLU A 101 5.67 -0.68 -0.88
N GLU A 102 5.82 -1.96 -1.23
CA GLU A 102 7.12 -2.59 -1.46
C GLU A 102 7.84 -1.99 -2.68
N ARG A 103 7.12 -1.65 -3.76
CA ARG A 103 7.70 -0.96 -4.93
C ARG A 103 8.19 0.44 -4.61
N ALA A 104 7.42 1.22 -3.84
CA ALA A 104 7.82 2.55 -3.38
C ALA A 104 9.08 2.47 -2.50
N SER A 105 9.10 1.55 -1.53
CA SER A 105 10.25 1.34 -0.64
C SER A 105 11.51 0.91 -1.39
N LYS A 106 11.39 0.12 -2.47
CA LYS A 106 12.53 -0.23 -3.32
C LYS A 106 13.09 0.96 -4.09
N LYS A 107 12.22 1.87 -4.57
CA LYS A 107 12.63 3.05 -5.33
C LYS A 107 13.27 4.12 -4.43
N TYR A 108 12.84 4.22 -3.17
CA TYR A 108 13.34 5.16 -2.17
C TYR A 108 13.91 4.39 -0.96
N PRO A 109 15.11 3.79 -1.08
CA PRO A 109 15.67 2.93 -0.03
C PRO A 109 16.10 3.69 1.23
N ASN A 110 16.35 4.99 1.12
CA ASN A 110 16.66 5.89 2.24
C ASN A 110 15.42 6.29 3.05
N MET A 111 14.21 5.96 2.59
CA MET A 111 12.95 6.34 3.22
C MET A 111 12.15 5.12 3.67
N GLU A 112 11.33 5.29 4.69
CA GLU A 112 10.44 4.26 5.21
C GLU A 112 8.98 4.56 4.89
N VAL A 113 8.24 3.51 4.51
CA VAL A 113 6.81 3.62 4.21
C VAL A 113 6.06 3.87 5.51
N LEU A 114 5.29 4.95 5.61
CA LEU A 114 4.37 5.21 6.72
C LEU A 114 3.05 4.46 6.51
N ASN A 115 2.39 4.70 5.37
CA ASN A 115 1.12 4.09 5.01
C ASN A 115 0.82 4.27 3.52
N SER A 116 -0.30 3.74 3.05
CA SER A 116 -0.76 3.92 1.67
C SER A 116 -2.28 3.98 1.56
N TYR A 117 -2.78 4.52 0.45
CA TYR A 117 -4.21 4.54 0.14
C TYR A 117 -4.47 4.44 -1.37
N TRP A 118 -5.66 3.96 -1.71
CA TRP A 118 -6.11 3.83 -3.10
C TRP A 118 -6.57 5.19 -3.64
N VAL A 119 -6.20 5.45 -4.90
CA VAL A 119 -6.54 6.70 -5.61
C VAL A 119 -7.25 6.47 -6.94
N GLY A 120 -7.17 5.28 -7.53
CA GLY A 120 -7.82 5.01 -8.80
C GLY A 120 -7.53 3.61 -9.32
N GLU A 121 -8.36 3.14 -10.24
CA GLU A 121 -8.10 1.92 -11.00
C GLU A 121 -8.72 2.02 -12.39
N ASP A 122 -8.11 1.33 -13.35
CA ASP A 122 -8.65 1.11 -14.69
C ASP A 122 -8.70 -0.40 -14.95
N GLY A 123 -9.01 -0.85 -16.16
CA GLY A 123 -9.08 -2.30 -16.46
C GLY A 123 -7.77 -3.07 -16.23
N LYS A 124 -6.60 -2.43 -16.35
CA LYS A 124 -5.28 -3.08 -16.37
C LYS A 124 -4.47 -2.85 -15.10
N GLY A 125 -4.69 -1.75 -14.39
CA GLY A 125 -3.88 -1.27 -13.28
C GLY A 125 -4.71 -0.69 -12.13
N LYS A 126 -4.08 -0.64 -10.95
CA LYS A 126 -4.53 0.09 -9.77
C LYS A 126 -3.43 1.06 -9.36
N TRP A 127 -3.84 2.24 -8.91
CA TRP A 127 -2.96 3.27 -8.42
C TRP A 127 -3.14 3.44 -6.92
N TYR A 128 -2.03 3.50 -6.22
CA TYR A 128 -1.95 3.79 -4.80
C TYR A 128 -1.01 4.95 -4.58
N GLU A 129 -1.35 5.83 -3.65
CA GLU A 129 -0.43 6.82 -3.11
C GLU A 129 0.15 6.26 -1.82
N VAL A 130 1.48 6.20 -1.77
CA VAL A 130 2.28 5.72 -0.65
C VAL A 130 2.93 6.92 0.01
N ILE A 131 2.74 7.06 1.31
CA ILE A 131 3.37 8.09 2.13
C ILE A 131 4.70 7.50 2.63
N LEU A 132 5.80 8.15 2.27
CA LEU A 132 7.14 7.81 2.71
C LEU A 132 7.64 8.91 3.65
N VAL A 133 8.45 8.49 4.62
CA VAL A 133 9.06 9.37 5.63
C VAL A 133 10.56 9.10 5.61
N ASP A 134 11.35 10.17 5.59
CA ASP A 134 12.80 10.12 5.75
C ASP A 134 13.14 10.05 7.24
N PRO A 135 13.62 8.90 7.75
CA PRO A 135 13.95 8.75 9.16
C PRO A 135 15.23 9.52 9.55
N ASN A 136 16.06 9.91 8.58
CA ASN A 136 17.32 10.61 8.84
C ASN A 136 17.13 12.13 8.96
N HIS A 137 16.04 12.67 8.42
CA HIS A 137 15.79 14.10 8.41
C HIS A 137 15.58 14.67 9.84
N PRO A 138 16.28 15.76 10.24
CA PRO A 138 16.20 16.32 11.59
C PRO A 138 14.77 16.70 12.01
N SER A 139 14.00 17.21 11.05
CA SER A 139 12.61 17.62 11.26
C SER A 139 11.70 16.44 11.64
N ILE A 140 12.04 15.22 11.23
CA ILE A 140 11.29 13.99 11.53
C ILE A 140 11.74 13.41 12.86
N LYS A 141 13.05 13.39 13.12
CA LYS A 141 13.62 12.98 14.42
C LYS A 141 13.05 13.80 15.59
N LYS A 142 12.88 15.10 15.39
CA LYS A 142 12.30 16.02 16.39
C LYS A 142 10.78 15.89 16.56
N ASP A 143 10.05 15.34 15.57
CA ASP A 143 8.57 15.25 15.66
C ASP A 143 8.16 13.97 16.41
N PRO A 144 7.54 14.06 17.60
CA PRO A 144 7.18 12.88 18.40
C PRO A 144 6.18 11.96 17.69
N LYS A 145 5.44 12.45 16.69
CA LYS A 145 4.50 11.62 15.91
C LYS A 145 5.20 10.70 14.91
N TYR A 146 6.43 11.01 14.50
CA TYR A 146 7.18 10.26 13.50
C TYR A 146 8.49 9.67 14.00
N ASN A 147 9.07 10.20 15.08
CA ASN A 147 10.34 9.76 15.65
C ASN A 147 10.41 8.22 15.84
N TRP A 148 9.29 7.56 16.16
CA TRP A 148 9.28 6.10 16.25
C TRP A 148 9.82 5.40 14.98
N LEU A 149 9.64 5.96 13.77
CA LEU A 149 10.20 5.43 12.52
C LEU A 149 11.72 5.57 12.41
N CYS A 150 12.33 6.47 13.16
CA CYS A 150 13.78 6.73 13.14
C CYS A 150 14.60 5.64 13.80
N SER A 151 14.01 4.76 14.61
CA SER A 151 14.75 3.63 15.18
C SER A 151 15.03 2.56 14.13
N GLY A 152 16.22 1.95 14.20
CA GLY A 152 16.65 0.91 13.24
C GLY A 152 15.71 -0.30 13.17
N THR A 153 14.94 -0.55 14.23
CA THR A 153 13.95 -1.65 14.30
C THR A 153 12.81 -1.51 13.28
N HIS A 154 12.56 -0.31 12.76
CA HIS A 154 11.51 -0.05 11.76
C HIS A 154 12.02 -0.06 10.32
N LYS A 155 13.31 -0.30 10.09
CA LYS A 155 13.87 -0.45 8.75
C LYS A 155 13.16 -1.58 7.98
N GLY A 156 12.86 -1.36 6.70
CA GLY A 156 12.22 -2.34 5.82
C GLY A 156 10.84 -2.80 6.30
N ARG A 157 10.07 -1.94 6.99
CA ARG A 157 8.78 -2.32 7.59
C ARG A 157 7.72 -2.76 6.58
N ALA A 158 7.77 -2.23 5.36
CA ALA A 158 6.90 -2.62 4.25
C ALA A 158 7.11 -4.10 3.87
N PHE A 159 8.38 -4.53 3.74
CA PHE A 159 8.73 -5.91 3.38
C PHE A 159 8.32 -6.90 4.47
N ARG A 160 8.50 -6.53 5.75
CA ARG A 160 8.08 -7.33 6.92
C ARG A 160 6.56 -7.35 7.14
N GLY A 161 5.81 -6.50 6.45
CA GLY A 161 4.35 -6.43 6.55
C GLY A 161 3.87 -5.81 7.86
N LEU A 162 4.57 -4.80 8.36
CA LEU A 162 4.21 -4.05 9.58
C LEU A 162 3.35 -2.81 9.28
N THR A 163 3.13 -2.50 8.00
CA THR A 163 2.19 -1.47 7.52
C THR A 163 0.73 -1.91 7.74
N SER A 164 -0.23 -0.98 7.59
CA SER A 164 -1.66 -1.32 7.73
C SER A 164 -2.11 -2.37 6.71
N ALA A 165 -1.64 -2.26 5.46
CA ALA A 165 -1.90 -3.24 4.41
C ALA A 165 -1.24 -4.59 4.72
N GLY A 166 -0.01 -4.58 5.24
CA GLY A 166 0.70 -5.77 5.69
C GLY A 166 0.01 -6.51 6.84
N LYS A 167 -0.37 -5.79 7.90
CA LYS A 167 -1.11 -6.34 9.04
C LYS A 167 -2.47 -6.92 8.61
N LYS A 168 -3.19 -6.23 7.71
CA LYS A 168 -4.43 -6.75 7.12
C LYS A 168 -4.20 -8.06 6.36
N GLY A 169 -3.19 -8.11 5.49
CA GLY A 169 -2.88 -9.30 4.71
C GLY A 169 -2.33 -10.49 5.52
N ARG A 170 -1.96 -10.27 6.79
CA ARG A 170 -1.53 -11.31 7.74
C ARG A 170 -2.67 -11.79 8.65
N GLY A 171 -3.90 -11.28 8.49
CA GLY A 171 -5.02 -11.63 9.38
C GLY A 171 -4.97 -11.01 10.78
N LEU A 172 -4.08 -10.03 11.04
CA LEU A 172 -3.82 -9.53 12.40
C LEU A 172 -4.83 -8.48 12.90
N ARG A 173 -5.89 -8.20 12.14
CA ARG A 173 -6.92 -7.22 12.51
C ARG A 173 -7.91 -7.73 13.54
N ASN A 174 -8.10 -9.04 13.63
CA ASN A 174 -9.02 -9.67 14.57
C ASN A 174 -8.24 -10.26 15.77
N LYS A 175 -8.88 -10.35 16.92
CA LYS A 175 -8.39 -11.05 18.12
C LYS A 175 -9.44 -12.08 18.55
N GLY A 176 -9.01 -13.16 19.23
CA GLY A 176 -9.90 -14.26 19.62
C GLY A 176 -10.11 -15.27 18.49
N LYS A 177 -11.36 -15.70 18.30
CA LYS A 177 -11.74 -16.76 17.35
C LYS A 177 -11.28 -16.47 15.92
N GLY A 178 -10.60 -17.42 15.30
CA GLY A 178 -10.02 -17.31 13.96
C GLY A 178 -8.64 -16.64 13.90
N ALA A 179 -8.11 -16.15 15.04
CA ALA A 179 -6.78 -15.55 15.13
C ALA A 179 -5.73 -16.46 15.82
N GLU A 180 -6.10 -17.68 16.18
CA GLU A 180 -5.28 -18.64 16.94
C GLU A 180 -4.00 -19.00 16.16
N LYS A 181 -4.14 -19.18 14.84
CA LYS A 181 -3.02 -19.58 13.96
C LYS A 181 -2.27 -18.41 13.33
N VAL A 182 -2.70 -17.16 13.52
CA VAL A 182 -2.02 -15.98 12.94
C VAL A 182 -1.17 -15.19 13.94
N ARG A 183 -1.43 -15.33 15.25
CA ARG A 183 -0.69 -14.65 16.33
C ARG A 183 0.29 -15.59 17.04
N PRO A 184 1.47 -15.12 17.50
CA PRO A 184 2.03 -13.77 17.30
C PRO A 184 2.49 -13.53 15.85
N SER A 185 2.81 -14.59 15.12
CA SER A 185 3.11 -14.53 13.69
C SER A 185 2.74 -15.84 12.98
N ILE A 186 2.47 -15.75 11.67
CA ILE A 186 2.17 -16.91 10.82
C ILE A 186 3.30 -17.95 10.84
N ARG A 187 4.57 -17.49 10.93
CA ARG A 187 5.73 -18.40 10.95
C ARG A 187 5.86 -19.15 12.28
N ALA A 188 5.52 -18.51 13.40
CA ALA A 188 5.49 -19.19 14.70
C ALA A 188 4.52 -20.37 14.70
N ASN A 189 3.39 -20.25 13.99
CA ASN A 189 2.37 -21.30 13.85
C ASN A 189 2.55 -22.15 12.58
N LYS A 190 3.79 -22.52 12.24
CA LYS A 190 4.13 -23.43 11.12
C LYS A 190 3.51 -23.05 9.77
N LYS A 191 3.26 -21.75 9.54
CA LYS A 191 2.61 -21.19 8.32
C LYS A 191 1.18 -21.68 8.09
N LEU A 192 0.47 -22.11 9.12
CA LEU A 192 -0.90 -22.61 9.03
C LEU A 192 -1.98 -21.51 8.98
N GLY A 193 -1.63 -20.27 9.33
CA GLY A 193 -2.56 -19.15 9.29
C GLY A 193 -2.61 -18.47 7.92
N LYS A 194 -3.82 -18.11 7.46
CA LYS A 194 -4.06 -17.10 6.42
C LYS A 194 -5.50 -16.63 6.41
#